data_AF-A0A2P9JY70-F1
#
_entry.id   AF-A0A2P9JY70-F1
#
_cell.length_a   1.000
_cell.length_b   1.000
_cell.length_c   1.000
_cell.angle_alpha   90.00
_cell.angle_beta   90.00
_cell.angle_gamma   90.00
#
_symmetry.space_group_name_H-M   'P 1'
#
loop_
_entity.id
_entity.type
_entity.pdbx_description
1 polymer ?
#
loop_
_entity_poly.entity_id
_entity_poly.type
_entity_poly.pdbx_seq_one_letter_code
_entity_poly.pdbx_strand_id
1 'polypeptide(L)'
;MITYSVCPIYVGNIWAIPIWTPFDEEKYKIYAQFYEIICFIVLSTIDVAIDCISASMINLMAIQLDILNDNLKRIGQNRSNSSYLEQEKQIQNDLKRYIQHYIAIIRFVTETQNIFSVGVFIQIFTSVVAICTTGIQMALRTSGTFISTLLYFQTMVIEIGMFCWFSQDIITKSSQIGESCYMSEWYTCNTSTKRSIFIIMERAKKEIKFRAGGVFEMSLTTFVMILRNSYSYFAVLMRVYKN
;
A
#
# COMPACT_ATOMS: atom_id res chain seq x y z
N MET A 1 8.77 -14.55 12.93
CA MET A 1 10.24 -14.42 12.79
C MET A 1 10.95 -14.21 14.13
N ILE A 2 10.46 -13.35 15.03
CA ILE A 2 10.95 -13.24 16.42
C ILE A 2 10.90 -14.59 17.15
N THR A 3 9.84 -15.37 16.94
CA THR A 3 9.73 -16.75 17.44
C THR A 3 10.84 -17.67 16.92
N TYR A 4 11.27 -17.54 15.66
CA TYR A 4 12.37 -18.31 15.08
C TYR A 4 13.75 -17.87 15.59
N SER A 5 13.89 -16.61 16.01
CA SER A 5 15.10 -16.09 16.66
C SER A 5 15.17 -16.46 18.15
N VAL A 6 14.02 -16.67 18.79
CA VAL A 6 13.91 -17.06 20.22
C VAL A 6 13.83 -18.59 20.37
N CYS A 7 13.38 -19.33 19.36
CA CYS A 7 13.34 -20.80 19.33
C CYS A 7 14.70 -21.50 19.58
N PRO A 8 15.87 -20.99 19.12
CA PRO A 8 17.17 -21.59 19.42
C PRO A 8 17.48 -21.56 20.91
N ILE A 9 16.98 -20.56 21.64
CA ILE A 9 17.13 -20.42 23.10
C ILE A 9 16.40 -21.57 23.83
N TYR A 10 15.26 -22.00 23.30
CA TYR A 10 14.45 -23.10 23.88
C TYR A 10 14.87 -24.49 23.40
N VAL A 11 15.48 -24.60 22.21
CA VAL A 11 15.84 -25.89 21.57
C VAL A 11 17.31 -26.27 21.81
N GLY A 12 18.11 -25.41 22.43
CA GLY A 12 19.54 -25.68 22.67
C GLY A 12 20.40 -25.63 21.40
N ASN A 13 19.83 -25.15 20.28
CA ASN A 13 20.59 -24.93 19.06
C ASN A 13 21.43 -23.65 19.15
N ILE A 14 22.61 -23.70 18.55
CA ILE A 14 23.74 -22.83 18.86
C ILE A 14 23.55 -21.40 18.32
N TRP A 15 22.72 -21.19 17.28
CA TRP A 15 22.56 -19.90 16.59
C TRP A 15 21.12 -19.66 16.09
N ALA A 16 20.68 -18.39 16.06
CA ALA A 16 19.43 -17.97 15.44
C ALA A 16 19.53 -17.86 13.91
N ILE A 17 20.71 -17.47 13.41
CA ILE A 17 21.04 -17.39 11.98
C ILE A 17 22.48 -17.94 11.83
N PRO A 18 22.77 -18.85 10.88
CA PRO A 18 24.12 -19.32 10.65
C PRO A 18 24.94 -18.23 9.94
N ILE A 19 25.55 -17.32 10.69
CA ILE A 19 26.45 -16.28 10.17
C ILE A 19 27.89 -16.58 10.57
N TRP A 20 28.83 -16.41 9.63
CA TRP A 20 30.25 -16.56 9.94
C TRP A 20 30.72 -15.37 10.76
N THR A 21 31.32 -15.62 11.93
CA THR A 21 31.92 -14.57 12.76
C THR A 21 33.42 -14.82 12.94
N PRO A 22 34.27 -13.76 12.97
CA PRO A 22 35.71 -13.91 13.12
C PRO A 22 36.17 -14.17 14.57
N PHE A 23 35.26 -14.39 15.52
CA PHE A 23 35.54 -14.54 16.95
C PHE A 23 35.33 -15.98 17.42
N ASP A 24 36.03 -16.38 18.49
CA ASP A 24 35.89 -17.71 19.10
C ASP A 24 34.46 -17.94 19.61
N GLU A 25 33.75 -18.86 18.95
CA GLU A 25 32.30 -19.07 19.08
C GLU A 25 31.86 -19.53 20.48
N GLU A 26 32.68 -20.31 21.18
CA GLU A 26 32.35 -20.81 22.52
C GLU A 26 32.51 -19.75 23.62
N LYS A 27 33.42 -18.78 23.44
CA LYS A 27 33.77 -17.79 24.47
C LYS A 27 32.86 -16.57 24.48
N TYR A 28 32.40 -16.13 23.30
CA TYR A 28 31.61 -14.89 23.15
C TYR A 28 30.14 -15.12 22.78
N LYS A 29 29.66 -16.37 22.85
CA LYS A 29 28.31 -16.78 22.43
C LYS A 29 27.18 -15.88 22.94
N ILE A 30 27.16 -15.56 24.25
CA ILE A 30 26.10 -14.74 24.85
C ILE A 30 26.14 -13.31 24.29
N TYR A 31 27.32 -12.72 24.15
CA TYR A 31 27.48 -11.38 23.60
C TYR A 31 27.06 -11.30 22.12
N ALA A 32 27.42 -12.33 21.33
CA ALA A 32 27.00 -12.45 19.94
C ALA A 32 25.48 -12.58 19.81
N GLN A 33 24.84 -13.43 20.63
CA GLN A 33 23.37 -13.60 20.63
C GLN A 33 22.64 -12.31 21.04
N PHE A 34 23.15 -11.58 22.04
CA PHE A 34 22.58 -10.28 22.42
C PHE A 34 22.69 -9.26 21.27
N TYR A 35 23.84 -9.21 20.60
CA TYR A 35 24.04 -8.34 19.45
C TYR A 35 23.09 -8.68 18.30
N GLU A 36 22.95 -9.97 17.96
CA GLU A 36 22.02 -10.45 16.92
C GLU A 36 20.57 -10.06 17.22
N ILE A 37 20.10 -10.24 18.45
CA ILE A 37 18.75 -9.87 18.87
C ILE A 37 18.53 -8.36 18.72
N ILE A 38 19.50 -7.55 19.14
CA ILE A 38 19.42 -6.08 19.02
C ILE A 38 19.36 -5.67 17.55
N CYS A 39 20.27 -6.20 16.71
CA CYS A 39 20.28 -5.93 15.27
C CYS A 39 18.95 -6.29 14.61
N PHE A 40 18.38 -7.45 14.96
CA PHE A 40 17.10 -7.89 14.41
C PHE A 40 15.94 -6.98 14.82
N ILE A 41 15.88 -6.58 16.09
CA ILE A 41 14.87 -5.64 16.60
C ILE A 41 14.97 -4.30 15.86
N VAL A 42 16.18 -3.77 15.71
CA VAL A 42 16.41 -2.51 15.00
C VAL A 42 15.97 -2.61 13.54
N LEU A 43 16.39 -3.65 12.82
CA LEU A 43 16.03 -3.85 11.42
C LEU A 43 14.52 -4.01 11.23
N SER A 44 13.87 -4.81 12.07
CA SER A 44 12.42 -4.99 12.00
C SER A 44 11.64 -3.71 12.30
N THR A 45 12.14 -2.88 13.21
CA THR A 45 11.49 -1.59 13.53
C THR A 45 11.62 -0.61 12.34
N ILE A 46 12.78 -0.59 11.68
CA ILE A 46 13.01 0.23 10.48
C ILE A 46 12.09 -0.22 9.35
N ASP A 47 12.00 -1.52 9.10
CA ASP A 47 11.16 -2.10 8.06
C ASP A 47 9.68 -1.74 8.27
N VAL A 48 9.16 -1.99 9.48
CA VAL A 48 7.77 -1.62 9.85
C VAL A 48 7.55 -0.11 9.72
N ALA A 49 8.53 0.71 10.09
CA ALA A 49 8.40 2.16 9.93
C ALA A 49 8.30 2.59 8.46
N ILE A 50 9.07 1.97 7.56
CA ILE A 50 9.02 2.22 6.12
C ILE A 50 7.65 1.83 5.55
N ASP A 51 7.13 0.66 5.93
CA ASP A 51 5.80 0.21 5.52
C ASP A 51 4.70 1.13 6.04
N CYS A 52 4.76 1.53 7.32
CA CYS A 52 3.81 2.47 7.89
C CYS A 52 3.86 3.83 7.18
N ILE A 53 5.04 4.37 6.89
CA ILE A 53 5.19 5.66 6.20
C ILE A 53 4.63 5.56 4.77
N SER A 54 4.99 4.52 4.03
CA SER A 54 4.52 4.33 2.65
C SER A 54 3.00 4.14 2.59
N ALA A 55 2.42 3.28 3.44
CA ALA A 55 0.98 3.10 3.54
C ALA A 55 0.26 4.39 3.95
N SER A 56 0.84 5.16 4.90
CA SER A 56 0.27 6.44 5.32
C SER A 56 0.27 7.48 4.20
N MET A 57 1.33 7.56 3.40
CA MET A 57 1.38 8.45 2.24
C MET A 57 0.29 8.07 1.21
N ILE A 58 0.11 6.77 0.95
CA ILE A 58 -0.96 6.27 0.06
C ILE A 58 -2.35 6.63 0.61
N ASN A 59 -2.58 6.42 1.89
CA ASN A 59 -3.85 6.77 2.51
C ASN A 59 -4.12 8.29 2.51
N LEU A 60 -3.08 9.12 2.75
CA LEU A 60 -3.19 10.57 2.65
C LEU A 60 -3.62 11.01 1.25
N MET A 61 -3.12 10.37 0.19
CA MET A 61 -3.57 10.63 -1.18
C MET A 61 -5.06 10.34 -1.36
N ALA A 62 -5.53 9.20 -0.84
CA ALA A 62 -6.92 8.82 -0.90
C ALA A 62 -7.81 9.83 -0.14
N ILE A 63 -7.40 10.29 1.04
CA ILE A 63 -8.11 11.33 1.80
C ILE A 63 -8.16 12.66 1.04
N GLN A 64 -7.06 13.07 0.40
CA GLN A 64 -7.05 14.32 -0.38
C GLN A 64 -7.97 14.26 -1.60
N LEU A 65 -8.10 13.08 -2.24
CA LEU A 65 -9.07 12.86 -3.30
C LEU A 65 -10.51 12.94 -2.79
N ASP A 66 -10.77 12.41 -1.59
CA ASP A 66 -12.10 12.47 -0.97
C ASP A 66 -12.52 13.91 -0.66
N ILE A 67 -11.62 14.69 -0.06
CA ILE A 67 -11.81 16.13 0.19
C ILE A 67 -12.09 16.87 -1.14
N LEU A 68 -11.34 16.54 -2.19
CA LEU A 68 -11.56 17.13 -3.51
C LEU A 68 -12.93 16.75 -4.07
N ASN A 69 -13.36 15.50 -3.97
CA ASN A 69 -14.68 15.04 -4.41
C ASN A 69 -15.80 15.83 -3.72
N ASP A 70 -15.73 15.97 -2.39
CA ASP A 70 -16.72 16.72 -1.63
C ASP A 70 -16.75 18.20 -1.98
N ASN A 71 -15.58 18.80 -2.20
CA ASN A 71 -15.47 20.18 -2.66
C ASN A 71 -16.07 20.38 -4.06
N LEU A 72 -15.83 19.43 -4.98
CA LEU A 72 -16.37 19.48 -6.33
C LEU A 72 -17.90 19.35 -6.34
N LYS A 73 -18.48 18.48 -5.51
CA LYS A 73 -19.95 18.33 -5.38
C LYS A 73 -20.62 19.64 -4.93
N ARG A 74 -19.97 20.41 -4.07
CA ARG A 74 -20.50 21.67 -3.51
C ARG A 74 -20.45 22.85 -4.48
N ILE A 75 -19.86 22.69 -5.66
CA ILE A 75 -19.81 23.76 -6.67
C ILE A 75 -21.23 24.18 -7.04
N GLY A 76 -21.49 25.48 -6.94
CA GLY A 76 -22.77 26.11 -7.30
C GLY A 76 -23.86 26.03 -6.23
N GLN A 77 -23.73 25.16 -5.21
CA GLN A 77 -24.74 25.01 -4.15
C GLN A 77 -24.68 26.14 -3.10
N ASN A 78 -23.50 26.70 -2.85
CA ASN A 78 -23.28 27.71 -1.81
C ASN A 78 -23.51 29.14 -2.33
N ARG A 79 -24.70 29.42 -2.90
CA ARG A 79 -25.05 30.76 -3.37
C ARG A 79 -25.38 31.67 -2.20
N SER A 80 -24.50 32.65 -1.93
CA SER A 80 -24.76 33.68 -0.92
C SER A 80 -25.73 34.76 -1.45
N ASN A 81 -26.31 35.61 -0.60
CA ASN A 81 -27.13 36.76 -1.03
C ASN A 81 -26.32 37.88 -1.73
N SER A 82 -25.04 37.65 -2.07
CA SER A 82 -24.19 38.57 -2.80
C SER A 82 -24.63 38.77 -4.26
N SER A 83 -24.04 39.77 -4.93
CA SER A 83 -24.33 40.05 -6.33
C SER A 83 -23.97 38.86 -7.24
N TYR A 84 -24.72 38.64 -8.31
CA TYR A 84 -24.49 37.55 -9.28
C TYR A 84 -23.04 37.52 -9.80
N LEU A 85 -22.45 38.70 -10.05
CA LEU A 85 -21.08 38.84 -10.54
C LEU A 85 -20.03 38.40 -9.50
N GLU A 86 -20.27 38.65 -8.21
CA GLU A 86 -19.38 38.22 -7.14
C GLU A 86 -19.46 36.71 -6.91
N GLN A 87 -20.66 36.12 -6.99
CA GLN A 87 -20.86 34.67 -6.89
C GLN A 87 -20.09 33.93 -7.99
N GLU A 88 -20.23 34.36 -9.25
CA GLU A 88 -19.52 33.74 -10.38
C GLU A 88 -17.99 33.86 -10.24
N LYS A 89 -17.49 35.00 -9.74
CA LYS A 89 -16.05 35.16 -9.44
C LYS A 89 -15.58 34.23 -8.33
N GLN A 90 -16.38 34.04 -7.28
CA GLN A 90 -16.06 33.09 -6.20
C GLN A 90 -16.00 31.65 -6.73
N ILE A 91 -17.02 31.22 -7.48
CA ILE A 91 -17.05 29.88 -8.08
C ILE A 91 -15.84 29.65 -8.99
N GLN A 92 -15.45 30.63 -9.80
CA GLN A 92 -14.26 30.50 -10.66
C GLN A 92 -12.97 30.39 -9.85
N ASN A 93 -12.83 31.15 -8.76
CA ASN A 93 -11.67 31.08 -7.88
C ASN A 93 -11.60 29.73 -7.14
N ASP A 94 -12.73 29.23 -6.66
CA ASP A 94 -12.83 27.92 -6.00
C ASP A 94 -12.49 26.80 -6.98
N LEU A 95 -13.04 26.84 -8.20
CA LEU A 95 -12.72 25.88 -9.24
C LEU A 95 -11.23 25.89 -9.58
N LYS A 96 -10.62 27.07 -9.69
CA LYS A 96 -9.17 27.20 -9.91
C LYS A 96 -8.37 26.56 -8.77
N ARG A 97 -8.78 26.77 -7.52
CA ARG A 97 -8.16 26.16 -6.34
C ARG A 97 -8.30 24.64 -6.36
N TYR A 98 -9.45 24.10 -6.74
CA TYR A 98 -9.69 22.66 -6.84
C TYR A 98 -8.88 22.02 -7.97
N ILE A 99 -8.73 22.70 -9.11
CA ILE A 99 -7.86 22.25 -10.20
C ILE A 99 -6.40 22.22 -9.74
N GLN A 100 -5.94 23.26 -9.05
CA GLN A 100 -4.58 23.30 -8.50
C GLN A 100 -4.35 22.18 -7.48
N HIS A 101 -5.34 21.91 -6.62
CA HIS A 101 -5.31 20.81 -5.65
C HIS A 101 -5.26 19.45 -6.35
N TYR A 102 -6.07 19.22 -7.39
CA TYR A 102 -6.02 18.01 -8.21
C TYR A 102 -4.65 17.80 -8.87
N ILE A 103 -4.07 18.85 -9.45
CA ILE A 103 -2.72 18.79 -10.04
C ILE A 103 -1.67 18.48 -8.96
N ALA A 104 -1.80 19.07 -7.77
CA ALA A 104 -0.92 18.79 -6.64
C ALA A 104 -1.01 17.33 -6.19
N ILE A 105 -2.22 16.75 -6.14
CA ILE A 105 -2.43 15.33 -5.84
C ILE A 105 -1.74 14.45 -6.89
N ILE A 106 -1.91 14.73 -8.18
CA ILE A 106 -1.24 13.95 -9.24
C ILE A 106 0.28 13.99 -9.10
N ARG A 107 0.84 15.18 -8.81
CA ARG A 107 2.28 15.33 -8.56
C ARG A 107 2.71 14.53 -7.35
N PHE A 108 1.97 14.64 -6.25
CA PHE A 108 2.26 13.92 -5.01
C PHE A 108 2.23 12.39 -5.20
N VAL A 109 1.27 11.87 -5.99
CA VAL A 109 1.23 10.45 -6.38
C VAL A 109 2.46 10.06 -7.17
N THR A 110 2.86 10.89 -8.14
CA THR A 110 4.02 10.62 -9.00
C THR A 110 5.32 10.60 -8.18
N GLU A 111 5.52 11.56 -7.29
CA GLU A 111 6.69 11.61 -6.41
C GLU A 111 6.70 10.43 -5.41
N THR A 112 5.56 10.12 -4.79
CA THR A 112 5.45 8.98 -3.87
C THR A 112 5.74 7.68 -4.60
N GLN A 113 5.23 7.51 -5.82
CA GLN A 113 5.52 6.33 -6.63
C GLN A 113 7.01 6.26 -7.00
N ASN A 114 7.65 7.37 -7.37
CA ASN A 114 9.07 7.36 -7.71
C ASN A 114 9.95 6.95 -6.52
N ILE A 115 9.62 7.42 -5.32
CA ILE A 115 10.36 7.11 -4.09
C ILE A 115 10.15 5.64 -3.67
N PHE A 116 8.90 5.18 -3.63
CA PHE A 116 8.57 3.89 -3.01
C PHE A 116 8.39 2.72 -3.99
N SER A 117 8.30 2.96 -5.31
CA SER A 117 7.94 1.89 -6.26
C SER A 117 8.88 0.69 -6.23
N VAL A 118 10.19 0.91 -6.15
CA VAL A 118 11.19 -0.17 -6.10
C VAL A 118 11.14 -0.90 -4.76
N GLY A 119 11.03 -0.16 -3.65
CA GLY A 119 10.92 -0.74 -2.31
C GLY A 119 9.69 -1.64 -2.18
N VAL A 120 8.51 -1.13 -2.55
CA VAL A 120 7.25 -1.89 -2.51
C VAL A 120 7.30 -3.10 -3.44
N PHE A 121 7.98 -3.00 -4.59
CA PHE A 121 8.16 -4.14 -5.49
C PHE A 121 8.99 -5.26 -4.85
N ILE A 122 10.13 -4.91 -4.25
CA ILE A 122 10.99 -5.87 -3.54
C ILE A 122 10.23 -6.48 -2.35
N GLN A 123 9.46 -5.68 -1.63
CA GLN A 123 8.65 -6.13 -0.52
C GLN A 123 7.62 -7.17 -0.96
N ILE A 124 6.80 -6.85 -1.97
CA ILE A 124 5.79 -7.78 -2.50
C ILE A 124 6.46 -9.08 -3.00
N PHE A 125 7.59 -8.97 -3.71
CA PHE A 125 8.31 -10.14 -4.19
C PHE A 125 8.80 -11.02 -3.04
N THR A 126 9.40 -10.41 -2.02
CA THR A 126 9.90 -11.11 -0.83
C THR A 126 8.75 -11.77 -0.07
N SER A 127 7.64 -11.06 0.12
CA SER A 127 6.44 -11.58 0.79
C SER A 127 5.81 -12.76 0.02
N VAL A 128 5.84 -12.76 -1.32
CA VAL A 128 5.39 -13.91 -2.11
C VAL A 128 6.28 -15.14 -1.88
N VAL A 129 7.62 -14.97 -1.90
CA VAL A 129 8.56 -16.07 -1.61
C VAL A 129 8.38 -16.58 -0.18
N ALA A 130 8.19 -15.68 0.79
CA ALA A 130 7.91 -16.01 2.18
C ALA A 130 6.61 -16.81 2.33
N ILE A 131 5.53 -16.39 1.68
CA ILE A 131 4.23 -17.11 1.66
C ILE A 131 4.39 -18.52 1.07
N CYS A 132 5.12 -18.67 -0.04
CA CYS A 132 5.35 -19.97 -0.65
C CYS A 132 6.15 -20.92 0.26
N THR A 133 7.26 -20.43 0.83
CA THR A 133 8.13 -21.25 1.70
C THR A 133 7.45 -21.65 3.00
N THR A 134 6.71 -20.73 3.63
CA THR A 134 5.96 -21.00 4.87
C THR A 134 4.78 -21.92 4.64
N GLY A 135 4.10 -21.80 3.50
CA GLY A 135 3.07 -22.75 3.08
C GLY A 135 3.61 -24.18 3.01
N ILE A 136 4.78 -24.38 2.38
CA ILE A 136 5.44 -25.69 2.32
C ILE A 136 5.82 -26.18 3.73
N GLN A 137 6.39 -25.32 4.58
CA GLN A 137 6.73 -25.71 5.96
C GLN A 137 5.50 -26.18 6.75
N MET A 138 4.35 -25.51 6.57
CA MET A 138 3.08 -25.92 7.19
C MET A 138 2.55 -27.25 6.64
N ALA A 139 2.79 -27.56 5.36
CA ALA A 139 2.39 -28.84 4.77
C ALA A 139 3.28 -30.01 5.21
N LEU A 140 4.56 -29.76 5.49
CA LEU A 140 5.56 -30.79 5.78
C LEU A 140 5.80 -31.05 7.28
N ARG A 141 5.56 -30.07 8.16
CA ARG A 141 5.86 -30.18 9.61
C ARG A 141 4.61 -30.07 10.48
N THR A 142 4.45 -31.02 11.41
CA THR A 142 3.27 -31.15 12.28
C THR A 142 3.49 -30.74 13.74
N SER A 143 4.70 -30.31 14.16
CA SER A 143 5.03 -30.11 15.59
C SER A 143 5.66 -28.75 15.92
N GLY A 144 5.34 -28.25 17.13
CA GLY A 144 5.96 -27.15 17.90
C GLY A 144 5.90 -25.74 17.32
N THR A 145 6.23 -25.59 16.04
CA THR A 145 6.43 -24.29 15.34
C THR A 145 5.28 -23.91 14.42
N PHE A 146 4.26 -24.77 14.30
CA PHE A 146 3.11 -24.56 13.41
C PHE A 146 2.41 -23.21 13.66
N ILE A 147 2.13 -22.88 14.93
CA ILE A 147 1.47 -21.61 15.29
C ILE A 147 2.32 -20.42 14.86
N SER A 148 3.64 -20.46 15.08
CA SER A 148 4.52 -19.37 14.66
C SER A 148 4.63 -19.22 13.14
N THR A 149 4.58 -20.32 12.38
CA THR A 149 4.57 -20.28 10.92
C THR A 149 3.25 -19.74 10.38
N LEU A 150 2.13 -20.18 10.98
CA LEU A 150 0.79 -19.71 10.61
C LEU A 150 0.65 -18.20 10.84
N LEU A 151 1.08 -17.70 12.01
CA LEU A 151 1.06 -16.27 12.31
C LEU A 151 1.90 -15.48 11.31
N TYR A 152 3.10 -15.96 10.98
CA TYR A 152 3.96 -15.30 10.01
C TYR A 152 3.36 -15.29 8.60
N PHE A 153 2.79 -16.41 8.15
CA PHE A 153 2.04 -16.48 6.90
C PHE A 153 0.90 -15.45 6.86
N GLN A 154 0.11 -15.38 7.94
CA GLN A 154 -0.99 -14.44 8.05
C GLN A 154 -0.50 -12.98 8.02
N THR A 155 0.61 -12.66 8.69
CA THR A 155 1.22 -11.32 8.64
C THR A 155 1.57 -10.92 7.21
N MET A 156 2.27 -11.77 6.45
CA MET A 156 2.67 -11.48 5.06
C MET A 156 1.44 -11.26 4.15
N VAL A 157 0.38 -12.05 4.34
CA VAL A 157 -0.86 -11.89 3.56
C VAL A 157 -1.58 -10.57 3.91
N ILE A 158 -1.65 -10.22 5.20
CA ILE A 158 -2.25 -8.96 5.65
C ILE A 158 -1.46 -7.78 5.09
N GLU A 159 -0.14 -7.84 5.11
CA GLU A 159 0.74 -6.77 4.62
C GLU A 159 0.51 -6.45 3.13
N ILE A 160 0.56 -7.47 2.25
CA ILE A 160 0.24 -7.28 0.83
C ILE A 160 -1.20 -6.80 0.65
N GLY A 161 -2.13 -7.35 1.43
CA GLY A 161 -3.54 -6.98 1.43
C GLY A 161 -3.75 -5.50 1.75
N MET A 162 -3.06 -4.98 2.77
CA MET A 162 -3.14 -3.56 3.16
C MET A 162 -2.65 -2.64 2.04
N PHE A 163 -1.50 -2.92 1.43
CA PHE A 163 -0.99 -2.12 0.31
C PHE A 163 -1.94 -2.11 -0.89
N CYS A 164 -2.49 -3.27 -1.24
CA CYS A 164 -3.44 -3.37 -2.34
C CYS A 164 -4.77 -2.67 -2.01
N TRP A 165 -5.21 -2.71 -0.75
CA TRP A 165 -6.41 -2.03 -0.28
C TRP A 165 -6.29 -0.51 -0.38
N PHE A 166 -5.21 0.07 0.19
CA PHE A 166 -5.01 1.52 0.13
C PHE A 166 -4.84 2.02 -1.31
N SER A 167 -4.17 1.25 -2.16
CA SER A 167 -4.04 1.57 -3.59
C SER A 167 -5.38 1.50 -4.32
N GLN A 168 -6.23 0.52 -3.99
CA GLN A 168 -7.57 0.40 -4.54
C GLN A 168 -8.48 1.56 -4.12
N ASP A 169 -8.33 2.07 -2.89
CA ASP A 169 -9.08 3.22 -2.40
C ASP A 169 -8.77 4.48 -3.22
N ILE A 170 -7.50 4.70 -3.60
CA ILE A 170 -7.12 5.78 -4.52
C ILE A 170 -7.82 5.64 -5.88
N ILE A 171 -7.81 4.44 -6.46
CA ILE A 171 -8.45 4.18 -7.77
C ILE A 171 -9.94 4.50 -7.69
N THR A 172 -10.60 4.02 -6.64
CA THR A 172 -12.03 4.21 -6.41
C THR A 172 -12.39 5.68 -6.19
N LYS A 173 -11.64 6.40 -5.37
CA LYS A 173 -11.90 7.83 -5.13
C LYS A 173 -11.54 8.70 -6.34
N SER A 174 -10.53 8.29 -7.12
CA SER A 174 -10.17 8.98 -8.36
C SER A 174 -11.25 8.84 -9.44
N SER A 175 -11.92 7.69 -9.54
CA SER A 175 -12.99 7.48 -10.54
C SER A 175 -14.25 8.28 -10.18
N GLN A 176 -14.50 8.49 -8.89
CA GLN A 176 -15.62 9.32 -8.38
C GLN A 176 -15.50 10.82 -8.68
N ILE A 177 -14.34 11.33 -9.14
CA ILE A 177 -14.17 12.75 -9.48
C ILE A 177 -15.14 13.17 -10.59
N GLY A 178 -15.27 12.34 -11.63
CA GLY A 178 -16.18 12.63 -12.74
C GLY A 178 -17.64 12.72 -12.28
N GLU A 179 -18.05 11.77 -11.45
CA GLU A 179 -19.39 11.75 -10.85
C GLU A 179 -19.63 12.93 -9.91
N SER A 180 -18.63 13.27 -9.09
CA SER A 180 -18.69 14.42 -8.16
C SER A 180 -18.85 15.74 -8.90
N CYS A 181 -18.15 15.93 -10.02
CA CYS A 181 -18.37 17.06 -10.91
C CYS A 181 -19.77 17.04 -11.52
N TYR A 182 -20.31 15.87 -11.87
CA TYR A 182 -21.63 15.76 -12.49
C TYR A 182 -22.76 16.10 -11.51
N MET A 183 -22.62 15.71 -10.25
CA MET A 183 -23.57 16.01 -9.17
C MET A 183 -23.56 17.48 -8.70
N SER A 184 -22.58 18.28 -9.15
CA SER A 184 -22.54 19.71 -8.84
C SER A 184 -23.58 20.50 -9.65
N GLU A 185 -23.90 21.73 -9.24
CA GLU A 185 -24.84 22.59 -9.97
C GLU A 185 -24.19 23.30 -11.19
N TRP A 186 -23.30 22.60 -11.90
CA TRP A 186 -22.51 23.13 -13.02
C TRP A 186 -23.37 23.73 -14.15
N TYR A 187 -24.59 23.25 -14.34
CA TYR A 187 -25.54 23.75 -15.35
C TYR A 187 -25.99 25.19 -15.08
N THR A 188 -25.90 25.64 -13.83
CA THR A 188 -26.28 27.00 -13.42
C THR A 188 -25.15 28.02 -13.53
N CYS A 189 -23.92 27.57 -13.79
CA CYS A 189 -22.73 28.42 -13.88
C CYS A 189 -22.54 29.03 -15.27
N ASN A 190 -21.67 30.03 -15.36
CA ASN A 190 -21.23 30.62 -16.62
C ASN A 190 -20.50 29.62 -17.53
N THR A 191 -20.47 29.90 -18.84
CA THR A 191 -19.87 29.09 -19.90
C THR A 191 -18.39 28.77 -19.66
N SER A 192 -17.62 29.71 -19.09
CA SER A 192 -16.20 29.48 -18.77
C SER A 192 -16.02 28.38 -17.71
N THR A 193 -16.80 28.46 -16.63
CA THR A 193 -16.82 27.48 -15.53
C THR A 193 -17.27 26.12 -16.05
N LYS A 194 -18.35 26.08 -16.85
CA LYS A 194 -18.85 24.86 -17.50
C LYS A 194 -17.75 24.16 -18.32
N ARG A 195 -17.06 24.88 -19.20
CA ARG A 195 -15.96 24.33 -20.01
C ARG A 195 -14.87 23.71 -19.14
N SER A 196 -14.51 24.39 -18.06
CA SER A 196 -13.47 23.91 -17.14
C SER A 196 -13.89 22.63 -16.41
N ILE A 197 -15.15 22.55 -15.96
CA ILE A 197 -15.72 21.35 -15.34
C ILE A 197 -15.74 20.17 -16.34
N PHE A 198 -16.14 20.41 -17.59
CA PHE A 198 -16.11 19.37 -18.63
C PHE A 198 -14.70 18.82 -18.87
N ILE A 199 -13.67 19.69 -18.86
CA ILE A 199 -12.27 19.25 -18.99
C ILE A 199 -11.88 18.36 -17.81
N ILE A 200 -12.30 18.69 -16.58
CA ILE A 200 -12.04 17.86 -15.39
C ILE A 200 -12.74 16.50 -15.53
N MET A 201 -14.01 16.47 -15.95
CA MET A 201 -14.74 15.22 -16.17
C MET A 201 -14.05 14.32 -17.20
N GLU A 202 -13.62 14.88 -18.34
CA GLU A 202 -12.86 14.13 -19.35
C GLU A 202 -11.52 13.63 -18.81
N ARG A 203 -10.82 14.45 -18.01
CA ARG A 203 -9.57 14.04 -17.38
C ARG A 203 -9.78 12.93 -16.33
N ALA A 204 -10.86 13.00 -15.56
CA ALA A 204 -11.19 12.05 -14.50
C ALA A 204 -11.46 10.62 -15.01
N LYS A 205 -11.80 10.46 -16.30
CA LYS A 205 -11.89 9.13 -16.94
C LYS A 205 -10.57 8.35 -16.87
N LYS A 206 -9.43 9.05 -16.75
CA LYS A 206 -8.15 8.41 -16.48
C LYS A 206 -7.90 8.38 -14.98
N GLU A 207 -8.16 7.22 -14.39
CA GLU A 207 -7.94 6.96 -12.97
C GLU A 207 -6.46 7.13 -12.57
N ILE A 208 -6.27 7.63 -11.36
CA ILE A 208 -4.97 7.66 -10.69
C ILE A 208 -4.70 6.27 -10.13
N LYS A 209 -3.60 5.65 -10.56
CA LYS A 209 -3.22 4.28 -10.20
C LYS A 209 -1.81 4.28 -9.63
N PHE A 210 -1.62 3.60 -8.51
CA PHE A 210 -0.30 3.41 -7.91
C PHE A 210 0.37 2.15 -8.48
N ARG A 211 1.61 2.29 -8.95
CA ARG A 211 2.38 1.20 -9.58
C ARG A 211 3.63 0.83 -8.80
N ALA A 212 3.74 -0.43 -8.40
CA ALA A 212 4.97 -1.02 -7.88
C ALA A 212 5.94 -1.33 -9.02
N GLY A 213 7.23 -1.01 -8.84
CA GLY A 213 8.30 -1.20 -9.84
C GLY A 213 8.05 -0.52 -11.18
N GLY A 214 7.14 0.46 -11.26
CA GLY A 214 6.74 1.15 -12.50
C GLY A 214 5.84 0.36 -13.45
N VAL A 215 5.72 -0.96 -13.26
CA VAL A 215 5.03 -1.86 -14.19
C VAL A 215 3.79 -2.50 -13.56
N PHE A 216 3.82 -2.78 -12.26
CA PHE A 216 2.81 -3.59 -11.60
C PHE A 216 1.75 -2.72 -10.91
N GLU A 217 0.53 -2.71 -11.45
CA GLU A 217 -0.58 -1.97 -10.87
C GLU A 217 -1.02 -2.61 -9.55
N MET A 218 -0.98 -1.84 -8.47
CA MET A 218 -1.45 -2.30 -7.16
C MET A 218 -2.95 -2.12 -7.08
N SER A 219 -3.67 -3.23 -7.07
CA SER A 219 -5.13 -3.27 -7.00
C SER A 219 -5.58 -4.51 -6.23
N LEU A 220 -6.83 -4.53 -5.78
CA LEU A 220 -7.39 -5.73 -5.14
C LEU A 220 -7.44 -6.92 -6.11
N THR A 221 -7.61 -6.66 -7.41
CA THR A 221 -7.55 -7.68 -8.47
C THR A 221 -6.16 -8.33 -8.51
N THR A 222 -5.12 -7.51 -8.41
CA THR A 222 -3.73 -7.96 -8.37
C THR A 222 -3.44 -8.81 -7.13
N PHE A 223 -3.97 -8.42 -5.97
CA PHE A 223 -3.87 -9.21 -4.74
C PHE A 223 -4.50 -10.60 -4.89
N VAL A 224 -5.72 -10.69 -5.43
CA VAL A 224 -6.39 -11.98 -5.67
C VAL A 224 -5.61 -12.82 -6.68
N MET A 225 -5.02 -12.21 -7.70
CA MET A 225 -4.17 -12.90 -8.67
C MET A 225 -2.93 -13.51 -7.98
N ILE A 226 -2.26 -12.76 -7.10
CA ILE A 226 -1.12 -13.26 -6.32
C ILE A 226 -1.55 -14.47 -5.47
N LEU A 227 -2.63 -14.35 -4.70
CA LEU A 227 -3.11 -15.44 -3.84
C LEU A 227 -3.48 -16.70 -4.64
N ARG A 228 -4.16 -16.56 -5.79
CA ARG A 228 -4.50 -17.67 -6.67
C ARG A 228 -3.26 -18.37 -7.22
N ASN A 229 -2.27 -17.59 -7.65
CA ASN A 229 -1.02 -18.14 -8.16
C ASN A 229 -0.25 -18.87 -7.05
N SER A 230 -0.11 -18.27 -5.87
CA SER A 230 0.54 -18.89 -4.70
C SER A 230 -0.14 -20.20 -4.29
N TYR A 231 -1.49 -20.24 -4.26
CA TYR A 231 -2.24 -21.46 -3.98
C TYR A 231 -2.03 -22.53 -5.04
N SER A 232 -2.02 -22.15 -6.32
CA SER A 232 -1.78 -23.07 -7.43
C SER A 232 -0.38 -23.70 -7.34
N TYR A 233 0.65 -22.89 -7.08
CA TYR A 233 2.01 -23.38 -6.85
C TYR A 233 2.08 -24.34 -5.65
N PHE A 234 1.44 -23.96 -4.54
CA PHE A 234 1.35 -24.81 -3.35
C PHE A 234 0.69 -26.17 -3.64
N ALA A 235 -0.43 -26.18 -4.37
CA ALA A 235 -1.13 -27.41 -4.74
C ALA A 235 -0.27 -28.32 -5.63
N VAL A 236 0.47 -27.74 -6.59
CA VAL A 236 1.41 -28.49 -7.45
C VAL A 236 2.53 -29.10 -6.61
N LEU A 237 3.17 -28.31 -5.73
CA LEU A 237 4.23 -28.78 -4.85
C LEU A 237 3.78 -29.90 -3.92
N MET A 238 2.58 -29.78 -3.33
CA MET A 238 2.01 -30.84 -2.49
C MET A 238 1.76 -32.12 -3.28
N ARG A 239 1.34 -32.01 -4.55
CA ARG A 239 1.14 -33.17 -5.43
C ARG A 239 2.46 -33.85 -5.79
N VAL A 240 3.51 -33.08 -6.08
CA VAL A 240 4.85 -33.62 -6.36
C VAL A 240 5.45 -34.28 -5.13
N TYR A 241 5.28 -33.71 -3.94
CA TYR A 241 5.83 -34.27 -2.70
C TYR A 241 5.12 -35.55 -2.23
N LYS A 242 3.83 -35.72 -2.57
CA LYS A 242 3.03 -36.89 -2.17
C LYS A 242 3.23 -38.11 -3.09
N ASN A 243 3.81 -37.91 -4.27
CA ASN A 243 4.20 -38.96 -5.22
C ASN A 243 5.67 -39.34 -5.04
#